data_AF-W4J4T7-F1
#
_entry.id   AF-W4J4T7-F1
#
_cell.length_a   1.000
_cell.length_b   1.000
_cell.length_c   1.000
_cell.angle_alpha   90.00
_cell.angle_beta   90.00
_cell.angle_gamma   90.00
#
_symmetry.space_group_name_H-M   'P 1'
#
loop_
_entity.id
_entity.type
_entity.pdbx_description
1 polymer ?
#
loop_
_entity_poly.entity_id
_entity_poly.type
_entity_poly.pdbx_seq_one_letter_code
_entity_poly.pdbx_strand_id
1 'polypeptide(L)'
;MGSEQKLTASFALSQSIQLDVHEMMMDIAINTLFKISKEIAKKGTCIISKETISRMMNVYSSIINVNAVQDFLDIPEYFWNKVEYEHAWFEIYKYMEIPERIKILNKRYNYYKDFLKVIKTEVYNKKTFYTYRIVMLLLFIHVLALLLNDFLFV
;
A
#
# COMPACT_ATOMS: atom_id res chain seq x y z
N MET A 1 14.34 -39.85 -14.72
CA MET A 1 15.18 -38.74 -14.21
C MET A 1 14.92 -37.38 -14.86
N GLY A 2 14.81 -37.25 -16.19
CA GLY A 2 14.74 -35.92 -16.83
C GLY A 2 13.38 -35.19 -16.83
N SER A 3 12.26 -35.85 -16.54
CA SER A 3 10.92 -35.21 -16.56
C SER A 3 10.64 -34.37 -15.32
N GLU A 4 11.09 -34.81 -14.14
CA GLU A 4 10.80 -34.15 -12.86
C GLU A 4 11.62 -32.88 -12.67
N GLN A 5 12.88 -32.86 -13.14
CA GLN A 5 13.70 -31.64 -13.19
C GLN A 5 13.06 -30.56 -14.07
N LYS A 6 12.49 -30.96 -15.21
CA LYS A 6 11.75 -30.04 -16.09
C LYS A 6 10.48 -29.51 -15.41
N LEU A 7 9.75 -30.35 -14.68
CA LEU A 7 8.57 -29.92 -13.91
C LEU A 7 8.95 -28.90 -12.83
N THR A 8 10.03 -29.18 -12.10
CA THR A 8 10.61 -28.32 -11.05
C THR A 8 11.00 -26.95 -11.61
N ALA A 9 11.73 -26.92 -12.74
CA ALA A 9 12.11 -25.69 -13.41
C ALA A 9 10.89 -24.91 -13.94
N SER A 10 9.89 -25.59 -14.53
CA SER A 10 8.65 -24.96 -14.98
C SER A 10 7.86 -24.34 -13.82
N PHE A 11 7.83 -25.00 -12.67
CA PHE A 11 7.14 -24.49 -11.48
C PHE A 11 7.83 -23.24 -10.91
N ALA A 12 9.16 -23.27 -10.80
CA ALA A 12 9.94 -22.09 -10.40
C ALA A 12 9.77 -20.91 -11.38
N LEU A 13 9.72 -21.21 -12.69
CA LEU A 13 9.50 -20.20 -13.73
C LEU A 13 8.09 -19.60 -13.65
N SER A 14 7.07 -20.43 -13.42
CA SER A 14 5.70 -19.95 -13.17
C SER A 14 5.64 -19.00 -11.98
N GLN A 15 6.30 -19.34 -10.88
CA GLN A 15 6.39 -18.46 -9.70
C GLN A 15 7.13 -17.15 -10.01
N SER A 16 8.24 -17.20 -10.76
CA SER A 16 8.94 -15.98 -11.18
C SER A 16 8.04 -15.05 -11.99
N ILE A 17 7.28 -15.58 -12.94
CA ILE A 17 6.34 -14.77 -13.75
C ILE A 17 5.25 -14.16 -12.87
N GLN A 18 4.74 -14.92 -11.90
CA GLN A 18 3.73 -14.40 -10.98
C GLN A 18 4.31 -13.26 -10.12
N LEU A 19 5.55 -13.36 -9.65
CA LEU A 19 6.24 -12.26 -8.96
C LEU A 19 6.44 -11.05 -9.86
N ASP A 20 6.80 -11.23 -11.13
CA ASP A 20 6.93 -10.13 -12.10
C ASP A 20 5.61 -9.34 -12.21
N VAL A 21 4.47 -10.03 -12.22
CA VAL A 21 3.15 -9.38 -12.25
C VAL A 21 2.91 -8.55 -10.99
N HIS A 22 3.24 -9.08 -9.81
CA HIS A 22 3.09 -8.34 -8.55
C HIS A 22 4.05 -7.13 -8.47
N GLU A 23 5.28 -7.27 -8.96
CA GLU A 23 6.25 -6.20 -9.07
C GLU A 23 5.74 -5.09 -9.99
N MET A 24 5.21 -5.43 -11.17
CA MET A 24 4.61 -4.48 -12.11
C MET A 24 3.41 -3.74 -11.50
N MET A 25 2.50 -4.46 -10.83
CA MET A 25 1.37 -3.84 -10.14
C MET A 25 1.85 -2.85 -9.07
N MET A 26 2.90 -3.21 -8.34
CA MET A 26 3.49 -2.35 -7.33
C MET A 26 4.15 -1.11 -7.95
N ASP A 27 4.84 -1.23 -9.08
CA ASP A 27 5.40 -0.08 -9.80
C ASP A 27 4.34 0.89 -10.29
N ILE A 28 3.20 0.39 -10.79
CA ILE A 28 2.06 1.23 -11.16
C ILE A 28 1.52 1.98 -9.93
N ALA A 29 1.35 1.28 -8.81
CA ALA A 29 0.87 1.87 -7.56
C ALA A 29 1.83 2.96 -7.06
N ILE A 30 3.14 2.67 -6.98
CA ILE A 30 4.20 3.60 -6.57
C ILE A 30 4.25 4.82 -7.48
N ASN A 31 4.19 4.64 -8.80
CA ASN A 31 4.18 5.76 -9.75
C ASN A 31 2.97 6.69 -9.54
N THR A 32 1.80 6.10 -9.26
CA THR A 32 0.59 6.88 -8.96
C THR A 32 0.75 7.68 -7.67
N LEU A 33 1.32 7.07 -6.63
CA LEU A 33 1.65 7.74 -5.38
C LEU A 33 2.67 8.87 -5.58
N PHE A 34 3.74 8.65 -6.36
CA PHE A 34 4.74 9.69 -6.65
C PHE A 34 4.16 10.90 -7.38
N LYS A 35 3.29 10.68 -8.36
CA LYS A 35 2.58 11.77 -9.06
C LYS A 35 1.81 12.63 -8.06
N ILE A 36 1.12 11.98 -7.13
CA ILE A 36 0.35 12.65 -6.07
C ILE A 36 1.27 13.40 -5.11
N SER A 37 2.31 12.76 -4.60
CA SER A 37 3.27 13.38 -3.69
C SER A 37 3.93 14.61 -4.32
N LYS A 38 4.24 14.56 -5.63
CA LYS A 38 4.78 15.70 -6.38
C LYS A 38 3.78 16.85 -6.49
N GLU A 39 2.50 16.57 -6.72
CA GLU A 39 1.44 17.58 -6.72
C GLU A 39 1.28 18.23 -5.33
N ILE A 40 1.35 17.43 -4.25
CA ILE A 40 1.31 17.94 -2.87
C ILE A 40 2.51 18.85 -2.60
N ALA A 41 3.72 18.42 -2.96
CA ALA A 41 4.95 19.18 -2.77
C ALA A 41 4.94 20.51 -3.54
N LYS A 42 4.41 20.52 -4.78
CA LYS A 42 4.31 21.74 -5.60
C LYS A 42 3.29 22.73 -5.09
N LYS A 43 2.09 22.26 -4.73
CA LYS A 43 0.99 23.13 -4.32
C LYS A 43 1.05 23.52 -2.84
N GLY A 44 1.90 22.85 -2.05
CA GLY A 44 1.89 22.92 -0.58
C GLY A 44 0.61 22.39 0.05
N THR A 45 -0.38 22.01 -0.76
CA THR A 45 -1.69 21.57 -0.31
C THR A 45 -2.15 20.30 -1.00
N CYS A 46 -2.37 19.25 -0.20
CA CYS A 46 -3.09 18.07 -0.63
C CYS A 46 -4.59 18.37 -0.81
N ILE A 47 -5.06 18.53 -2.05
CA ILE A 47 -6.48 18.50 -2.43
C ILE A 47 -6.71 17.14 -3.08
N ILE A 48 -6.89 16.12 -2.26
CA ILE A 48 -7.20 14.76 -2.73
C ILE A 48 -8.48 14.34 -2.03
N SER A 49 -9.44 13.83 -2.82
CA SER A 49 -10.67 13.27 -2.26
C SER A 49 -10.34 12.07 -1.37
N LYS A 50 -11.02 11.98 -0.22
CA LYS A 50 -10.98 10.81 0.67
C LYS A 50 -11.22 9.51 -0.10
N GLU A 51 -12.08 9.55 -1.11
CA GLU A 51 -12.40 8.41 -1.98
C GLU A 51 -11.18 7.91 -2.75
N THR A 52 -10.35 8.83 -3.26
CA THR A 52 -9.13 8.46 -4.00
C THR A 52 -8.11 7.79 -3.09
N ILE A 53 -7.92 8.30 -1.86
CA ILE A 53 -7.04 7.67 -0.86
C ILE A 53 -7.59 6.30 -0.45
N SER A 54 -8.91 6.20 -0.22
CA SER A 54 -9.56 4.93 0.10
C SER A 54 -9.40 3.92 -1.03
N ARG A 55 -9.50 4.35 -2.28
CA ARG A 55 -9.31 3.50 -3.46
C ARG A 55 -7.87 2.98 -3.54
N MET A 56 -6.87 3.83 -3.29
CA MET A 56 -5.46 3.42 -3.24
C MET A 56 -5.20 2.42 -2.13
N MET A 57 -5.82 2.62 -0.96
CA MET A 57 -5.73 1.67 0.15
C MET A 57 -6.40 0.33 -0.20
N ASN A 58 -7.53 0.35 -0.92
CA ASN A 58 -8.19 -0.87 -1.38
C ASN A 58 -7.35 -1.61 -2.43
N VAL A 59 -6.75 -0.89 -3.38
CA VAL A 59 -5.83 -1.47 -4.37
C VAL A 59 -4.61 -2.09 -3.68
N TYR A 60 -4.01 -1.37 -2.73
CA TYR A 60 -2.93 -1.90 -1.89
C TYR A 60 -3.32 -3.19 -1.17
N SER A 61 -4.47 -3.18 -0.48
CA SER A 61 -4.97 -4.37 0.19
C SER A 61 -5.21 -5.49 -0.79
N SER A 62 -5.77 -5.22 -1.98
CA SER A 62 -6.00 -6.25 -3.01
C SER A 62 -4.70 -6.85 -3.55
N ILE A 63 -3.63 -6.04 -3.67
CA ILE A 63 -2.32 -6.53 -4.13
C ILE A 63 -1.69 -7.47 -3.09
N ILE A 64 -2.02 -7.29 -1.80
CA ILE A 64 -1.45 -8.08 -0.69
C ILE A 64 -2.36 -9.25 -0.24
N ASN A 65 -3.68 -9.09 -0.29
CA ASN A 65 -4.65 -10.08 0.24
C ASN A 65 -4.78 -11.34 -0.64
N VAL A 66 -4.34 -11.30 -1.88
CA VAL A 66 -4.40 -12.45 -2.77
C VAL A 66 -3.21 -13.34 -2.43
N ASN A 67 -3.23 -14.12 -1.33
CA ASN A 67 -2.41 -15.32 -1.00
C ASN A 67 -0.91 -15.40 -1.42
N ALA A 68 -0.30 -14.32 -1.91
CA ALA A 68 0.91 -14.31 -2.72
C ALA A 68 2.18 -14.12 -1.89
N VAL A 69 2.05 -14.14 -0.57
CA VAL A 69 3.20 -14.19 0.33
C VAL A 69 3.32 -15.59 0.95
N GLN A 70 2.20 -16.31 1.13
CA GLN A 70 2.20 -17.65 1.71
C GLN A 70 2.46 -18.74 0.67
N ASP A 71 1.84 -18.69 -0.53
CA ASP A 71 2.03 -19.74 -1.56
C ASP A 71 3.46 -19.81 -2.12
N PHE A 72 4.23 -18.74 -2.01
CA PHE A 72 5.58 -18.71 -2.57
C PHE A 72 6.64 -19.23 -1.59
N LEU A 73 6.39 -19.15 -0.28
CA LEU A 73 7.40 -19.45 0.74
C LEU A 73 7.52 -20.94 1.06
N ASP A 74 6.49 -21.73 0.74
CA ASP A 74 6.43 -23.14 1.07
C ASP A 74 6.91 -24.02 -0.09
N ILE A 75 7.55 -25.15 0.26
CA ILE A 75 7.85 -26.20 -0.71
C ILE A 75 6.51 -26.67 -1.29
N PRO A 76 6.34 -26.72 -2.62
CA PRO A 76 5.08 -27.16 -3.21
C PRO A 76 4.74 -28.57 -2.74
N GLU A 77 3.48 -28.84 -2.39
CA GLU A 77 3.03 -30.15 -1.86
C GLU A 77 3.47 -31.34 -2.72
N TYR A 78 3.64 -31.12 -4.03
CA TYR A 78 4.17 -32.10 -4.96
C TYR A 78 5.54 -32.68 -4.54
N PHE A 79 6.40 -31.87 -3.91
CA PHE A 79 7.74 -32.27 -3.50
C PHE A 79 7.81 -32.81 -2.07
N TRP A 80 6.75 -32.68 -1.26
CA TRP A 80 6.75 -33.17 0.14
C TRP A 80 6.99 -34.69 0.25
N ASN A 81 6.62 -35.45 -0.79
CA ASN A 81 6.80 -36.90 -0.82
C ASN A 81 8.10 -37.35 -1.51
N LYS A 82 8.95 -36.42 -1.98
CA LYS A 82 10.15 -36.74 -2.78
C LYS A 82 11.39 -35.99 -2.30
N VAL A 83 11.97 -36.49 -1.21
CA VAL A 83 13.15 -35.92 -0.52
C VAL A 83 14.36 -35.71 -1.44
N GLU A 84 14.57 -36.56 -2.46
CA GLU A 84 15.69 -36.40 -3.41
C GLU A 84 15.61 -35.13 -4.28
N TYR A 85 14.42 -34.56 -4.48
CA TYR A 85 14.23 -33.37 -5.33
C TYR A 85 14.09 -32.08 -4.51
N GLU A 86 14.04 -32.17 -3.19
CA GLU A 86 14.00 -31.02 -2.29
C GLU A 86 15.27 -30.17 -2.42
N HIS A 87 16.44 -30.81 -2.47
CA HIS A 87 17.71 -30.11 -2.70
C HIS A 87 17.77 -29.39 -4.06
N ALA A 88 17.34 -30.06 -5.13
CA ALA A 88 17.29 -29.47 -6.47
C ALA A 88 16.29 -28.30 -6.55
N TRP A 89 15.16 -28.40 -5.83
CA TRP A 89 14.20 -27.31 -5.68
C TRP A 89 14.84 -26.10 -5.01
N PHE A 90 15.52 -26.27 -3.86
CA PHE A 90 16.18 -25.17 -3.16
C PHE A 90 17.27 -24.50 -4.01
N GLU A 91 18.02 -25.26 -4.81
CA GLU A 91 19.03 -24.69 -5.72
C GLU A 91 18.38 -23.83 -6.81
N ILE A 92 17.32 -24.31 -7.46
CA ILE A 92 16.60 -23.55 -8.49
C ILE A 92 15.89 -22.33 -7.88
N TYR A 93 15.29 -22.50 -6.71
CA TYR A 93 14.56 -21.46 -6.00
C TYR A 93 15.50 -20.33 -5.54
N LYS A 94 16.73 -20.68 -5.13
CA LYS A 94 17.80 -19.73 -4.85
C LYS A 94 18.37 -19.10 -6.12
N TYR A 95 18.58 -19.89 -7.18
CA TYR A 95 19.10 -19.40 -8.47
C TYR A 95 18.17 -18.38 -9.13
N MET A 96 16.86 -18.55 -8.97
CA MET A 96 15.83 -17.62 -9.47
C MET A 96 15.58 -16.43 -8.52
N GLU A 97 16.33 -16.33 -7.42
CA GLU A 97 16.28 -15.23 -6.44
C GLU A 97 14.89 -14.93 -5.86
N ILE A 98 13.97 -15.88 -5.97
CA ILE A 98 12.57 -15.79 -5.50
C ILE A 98 12.46 -15.25 -4.06
N PRO A 99 13.19 -15.78 -3.05
CA PRO A 99 13.03 -15.32 -1.67
C PRO A 99 13.54 -13.89 -1.44
N GLU A 100 14.59 -13.48 -2.15
CA GLU A 100 15.13 -12.13 -2.07
C GLU A 100 14.18 -11.12 -2.71
N ARG A 101 13.63 -11.46 -3.88
CA ARG A 101 12.63 -10.64 -4.58
C ARG A 101 11.37 -10.42 -3.74
N ILE A 102 10.85 -11.48 -3.10
CA ILE A 102 9.72 -11.39 -2.18
C ILE A 102 10.04 -10.46 -1.00
N LYS A 103 11.23 -10.56 -0.43
CA LYS A 103 11.66 -9.69 0.68
C LYS A 103 11.71 -8.21 0.26
N ILE A 104 12.27 -7.92 -0.91
CA ILE A 104 12.32 -6.55 -1.45
C ILE A 104 10.91 -6.02 -1.74
N LEU A 105 10.06 -6.84 -2.35
CA LEU A 105 8.70 -6.49 -2.69
C LEU A 105 7.86 -6.19 -1.43
N ASN A 106 7.97 -7.03 -0.40
CA ASN A 106 7.35 -6.78 0.91
C ASN A 106 7.83 -5.48 1.55
N LYS A 107 9.11 -5.17 1.46
CA LYS A 107 9.66 -3.89 1.95
C LYS A 107 9.06 -2.70 1.18
N ARG A 108 8.94 -2.80 -0.15
CA ARG A 108 8.26 -1.79 -0.99
C ARG A 108 6.80 -1.62 -0.58
N TYR A 109 6.07 -2.70 -0.32
CA TYR A 109 4.68 -2.64 0.16
C TYR A 109 4.55 -1.90 1.49
N ASN A 110 5.44 -2.16 2.45
CA ASN A 110 5.42 -1.47 3.72
C ASN A 110 5.66 0.03 3.56
N TYR A 111 6.66 0.44 2.77
CA TYR A 111 6.90 1.86 2.52
C TYR A 111 5.70 2.54 1.86
N TYR A 112 5.10 1.91 0.85
CA TYR A 112 3.91 2.44 0.19
C TYR A 112 2.75 2.67 1.17
N LYS A 113 2.50 1.71 2.07
CA LYS A 113 1.49 1.83 3.13
C LYS A 113 1.77 3.01 4.06
N ASP A 114 3.02 3.16 4.49
CA ASP A 114 3.43 4.24 5.38
C ASP A 114 3.24 5.61 4.71
N PHE A 115 3.62 5.75 3.44
CA PHE A 115 3.36 6.97 2.67
C PHE A 115 1.87 7.27 2.53
N LEU A 116 1.04 6.26 2.21
CA LEU A 116 -0.42 6.44 2.16
C LEU A 116 -1.00 6.89 3.51
N LYS A 117 -0.48 6.37 4.63
CA LYS A 117 -0.89 6.77 5.98
C LYS A 117 -0.56 8.23 6.26
N VAL A 118 0.63 8.70 5.86
CA VAL A 118 1.03 10.10 5.98
C VAL A 118 0.07 10.99 5.17
N ILE A 119 -0.16 10.68 3.90
CA ILE A 119 -1.08 11.46 3.05
C ILE A 119 -2.50 11.50 3.64
N LYS A 120 -2.99 10.37 4.14
CA LYS A 120 -4.31 10.30 4.80
C LYS A 120 -4.38 11.21 6.03
N THR A 121 -3.33 11.26 6.83
CA THR A 121 -3.25 12.09 8.03
C THR A 121 -3.29 13.58 7.67
N GLU A 122 -2.52 13.99 6.66
CA GLU A 122 -2.52 15.37 6.15
C GLU A 122 -3.91 15.82 5.65
N VAL A 123 -4.62 14.96 4.92
CA VAL A 123 -6.00 15.25 4.48
C VAL A 123 -6.96 15.39 5.65
N TYR A 124 -6.83 14.55 6.68
CA TYR A 124 -7.70 14.61 7.87
C TYR A 124 -7.44 15.86 8.71
N ASN A 125 -6.17 16.25 8.89
CA ASN A 125 -5.78 17.45 9.63
C ASN A 125 -6.35 18.72 9.00
N LYS A 126 -6.33 18.83 7.67
CA LYS A 126 -6.94 19.96 6.96
C LYS A 126 -8.43 20.08 7.20
N LYS A 127 -9.17 18.97 7.08
CA LYS A 127 -10.61 18.96 7.32
C LYS A 127 -10.93 19.38 8.75
N THR A 128 -10.17 18.84 9.70
CA THR A 128 -10.29 19.17 11.12
C THR A 128 -10.09 20.67 11.37
N PHE A 129 -9.09 21.28 10.73
CA PHE A 129 -8.87 22.72 10.78
C PHE A 129 -10.04 23.54 10.24
N TYR A 130 -10.65 23.14 9.11
CA TYR A 130 -11.85 23.81 8.59
C TYR A 130 -13.04 23.74 9.56
N THR A 131 -13.26 22.58 10.20
CA THR A 131 -14.32 22.43 11.19
C THR A 131 -14.08 23.33 12.40
N TYR A 132 -12.85 23.40 12.92
CA TYR A 132 -12.52 24.31 14.02
C TYR A 132 -12.75 25.78 13.67
N ARG A 133 -12.43 26.19 12.43
CA ARG A 133 -12.66 27.56 11.98
C ARG A 133 -14.14 27.95 11.99
N ILE A 134 -15.04 27.04 11.62
CA ILE A 134 -16.48 27.27 11.66
C ILE A 134 -16.97 27.44 13.11
N VAL A 135 -16.52 26.57 14.02
CA VAL A 135 -16.88 26.64 15.44
C VAL A 135 -16.40 27.96 16.07
N MET A 136 -15.17 28.37 15.78
CA MET A 136 -14.63 29.65 16.27
C MET A 136 -15.41 30.85 15.74
N LEU A 137 -15.83 30.84 14.48
CA LEU A 137 -16.66 31.88 13.89
C LEU A 137 -18.05 31.93 14.56
N LEU A 138 -18.66 30.77 14.82
CA LEU A 138 -19.94 30.68 15.53
C LEU A 138 -19.86 31.27 16.94
N LEU A 139 -18.79 30.94 17.69
CA LEU A 139 -18.55 31.50 19.03
C LEU A 139 -18.36 33.02 18.98
N PHE A 140 -17.63 33.52 17.98
CA PHE A 140 -17.43 34.97 17.81
C PHE A 140 -18.77 35.70 17.58
N ILE A 141 -19.63 35.17 16.70
CA ILE A 141 -20.96 35.74 16.47
C ILE A 141 -21.81 35.71 17.74
N HIS A 142 -21.78 34.60 18.49
CA HIS A 142 -22.55 34.46 19.72
C HIS A 142 -22.16 35.50 20.78
N VAL A 143 -20.85 35.68 21.01
CA VAL A 143 -20.33 36.69 21.94
C VAL A 143 -20.69 38.10 21.47
N LEU A 144 -20.58 38.38 20.17
CA LEU A 144 -20.95 39.68 19.60
C LEU A 144 -22.44 39.99 19.79
N ALA A 145 -23.32 39.01 19.57
CA ALA A 145 -24.75 39.17 19.77
C ALA A 145 -25.11 39.44 21.24
N LEU A 146 -24.42 38.77 22.17
CA LEU A 146 -24.61 38.97 23.61
C LEU A 146 -24.16 40.38 24.04
N LEU A 147 -22.99 40.84 23.56
CA LEU A 147 -22.52 42.21 23.82
C LEU A 147 -23.44 43.27 23.22
N LEU A 148 -23.95 43.06 22.00
CA LEU A 148 -24.91 43.97 21.38
C LEU A 148 -26.21 44.04 22.19
N ASN A 149 -26.70 42.89 22.68
CA ASN A 149 -27.91 42.84 23.51
C ASN A 149 -27.69 43.58 24.84
N ASP A 150 -26.56 43.33 25.52
CA ASP A 150 -26.23 44.03 26.76
C ASP A 150 -26.09 45.55 26.54
N PHE A 151 -25.54 45.99 25.40
CA PHE A 151 -25.45 47.41 25.06
C PHE A 151 -26.80 48.04 24.67
N LEU A 152 -27.72 47.29 24.06
CA LEU A 152 -29.05 47.78 23.66
C LEU A 152 -30.03 47.89 24.83
N PHE A 153 -29.80 47.12 25.91
CA PHE A 153 -30.63 47.10 27.11
C PHE A 153 -30.03 47.88 28.31
N VAL A 154 -28.92 48.61 28.11
CA VAL A 154 -28.36 49.62 29.03
C VAL A 154 -28.77 51.01 28.57
#